data_AF-A0A6B3H725-F1
#
_entry.id   AF-A0A6B3H725-F1
#
_cell.length_a   1.000
_cell.length_b   1.000
_cell.length_c   1.000
_cell.angle_alpha   90.00
_cell.angle_beta   90.00
_cell.angle_gamma   90.00
#
_symmetry.space_group_name_H-M   'P 1'
#
loop_
_entity.id
_entity.type
_entity.pdbx_description
1 polymer ?
#
loop_
_entity_poly.entity_id
_entity_poly.type
_entity_poly.pdbx_seq_one_letter_code
_entity_poly.pdbx_strand_id
1 'polypeptide(L)'
;MATGRTHRPATRSRGIPEATVARLPLYLRALTALSERSVPTVSSEELATAAGVNSAKLRKDFSYLGSYGTRGVGYDVEYLVYQISREL
;
A
#
# COMPACT_ATOMS: atom_id res chain seq x y z
N MET A 1 -37.98 2.15 20.49
CA MET A 1 -37.37 1.82 19.18
C MET A 1 -36.71 3.08 18.64
N ALA A 2 -35.66 2.95 17.81
CA ALA A 2 -34.73 4.00 17.33
C ALA A 2 -33.54 4.25 18.29
N THR A 3 -32.43 3.51 18.13
CA THR A 3 -31.26 3.76 17.26
C THR A 3 -30.17 4.57 17.97
N GLY A 4 -29.07 3.88 18.27
CA GLY A 4 -27.83 4.48 18.73
C GLY A 4 -26.66 3.60 18.33
N ARG A 5 -26.51 3.35 17.02
CA ARG A 5 -25.27 2.78 16.46
C ARG A 5 -24.21 3.88 16.59
N THR A 6 -23.48 3.88 17.70
CA THR A 6 -22.29 4.71 17.88
C THR A 6 -21.22 4.22 16.91
N HIS A 7 -21.22 4.82 15.72
CA HIS A 7 -20.09 4.71 14.80
C HIS A 7 -18.95 5.54 15.38
N ARG A 8 -18.15 4.93 16.26
CA ARG A 8 -16.93 5.56 16.79
C ARG A 8 -15.98 5.83 15.62
N PRO A 9 -15.50 7.07 15.41
CA PRO A 9 -14.47 7.31 14.41
C PRO A 9 -13.20 6.63 14.91
N ALA A 10 -12.74 5.62 14.19
CA ALA A 10 -11.47 4.97 14.48
C ALA A 10 -10.33 5.81 13.88
N THR A 11 -10.15 7.04 14.35
CA THR A 11 -8.85 7.72 14.26
C THR A 11 -7.93 7.10 15.32
N ARG A 12 -7.47 5.89 15.05
CA ARG A 12 -6.24 5.42 15.68
C ARG A 12 -5.15 5.64 14.65
N SER A 13 -4.26 6.59 14.92
CA SER A 13 -2.87 6.53 14.50
C SER A 13 -2.30 5.19 15.02
N ARG A 14 -2.65 4.08 14.37
CA ARG A 14 -1.95 2.83 14.53
C ARG A 14 -0.73 3.01 13.67
N GLY A 15 0.38 3.39 14.30
CA GLY A 15 1.68 3.47 13.65
C GLY A 15 1.87 2.24 12.76
N ILE A 16 2.43 2.47 11.58
CA ILE A 16 2.75 1.42 10.62
C ILE A 16 3.55 0.35 11.38
N PRO A 17 3.13 -0.93 11.39
CA PRO A 17 3.86 -1.97 12.10
C PRO A 17 5.33 -1.99 11.67
N GLU A 18 6.27 -2.19 12.59
CA GLU A 18 7.71 -2.24 12.25
C GLU A 18 8.00 -3.27 11.15
N ALA A 19 7.30 -4.41 11.17
CA ALA A 19 7.40 -5.41 10.11
C ALA A 19 7.01 -4.86 8.73
N THR A 20 6.04 -3.95 8.66
CA THR A 20 5.64 -3.26 7.42
C THR A 20 6.70 -2.23 7.02
N VAL A 21 7.20 -1.44 7.95
CA VAL A 21 8.31 -0.48 7.71
C VAL A 21 9.53 -1.21 7.12
N ALA A 22 9.91 -2.34 7.71
CA ALA A 22 11.02 -3.17 7.23
C ALA A 22 10.85 -3.72 5.80
N ARG A 23 9.61 -3.76 5.27
CA ARG A 23 9.33 -4.18 3.89
C ARG A 23 9.22 -3.02 2.91
N LEU A 24 9.11 -1.77 3.36
CA LEU A 24 9.00 -0.60 2.48
C LEU A 24 10.13 -0.50 1.45
N PRO A 25 11.41 -0.75 1.79
CA PRO A 25 12.48 -0.72 0.80
C PRO A 25 12.32 -1.76 -0.32
N LEU A 26 11.71 -2.91 -0.04
CA LEU A 26 11.44 -3.95 -1.03
C LEU A 26 10.36 -3.50 -2.02
N TYR A 27 9.29 -2.89 -1.50
CA TYR A 27 8.22 -2.33 -2.32
C TYR A 27 8.73 -1.16 -3.17
N LEU A 28 9.53 -0.26 -2.57
CA LEU A 28 10.12 0.87 -3.28
C LEU A 28 10.98 0.38 -4.46
N ARG A 29 11.86 -0.61 -4.24
CA ARG A 29 12.69 -1.17 -5.32
C ARG A 29 11.85 -1.73 -6.48
N ALA A 30 10.80 -2.49 -6.17
CA ALA A 30 9.90 -3.04 -7.18
C ALA A 30 9.16 -1.94 -7.95
N LEU A 31 8.67 -0.91 -7.25
CA LEU A 31 7.98 0.22 -7.86
C LEU A 31 8.90 1.09 -8.71
N THR A 32 10.14 1.35 -8.29
CA THR A 32 11.12 2.08 -9.08
C THR A 32 11.42 1.35 -10.38
N ALA A 33 11.60 0.03 -10.36
CA ALA A 33 11.81 -0.76 -11.57
C ALA A 33 10.59 -0.73 -12.53
N LEU A 34 9.38 -0.61 -12.00
CA LEU A 34 8.16 -0.43 -12.79
C LEU A 34 8.06 0.99 -13.37
N SER A 35 8.43 2.00 -12.59
CA SER A 35 8.47 3.40 -13.01
C SER A 35 9.49 3.63 -14.14
N GLU A 36 10.69 3.05 -14.03
CA GLU A 36 11.72 3.08 -15.08
C GLU A 36 11.22 2.46 -16.40
N ARG A 37 10.29 1.51 -16.32
CA ARG A 37 9.62 0.89 -17.48
C ARG A 37 8.38 1.66 -17.95
N SER A 38 8.12 2.84 -17.40
CA SER A 38 6.94 3.67 -17.67
C SER A 38 5.62 2.93 -17.47
N VAL A 39 5.56 2.02 -16.49
CA VAL A 39 4.32 1.34 -16.11
C VAL A 39 3.48 2.29 -15.25
N PRO A 40 2.28 2.72 -15.69
CA PRO A 40 1.49 3.70 -14.95
C PRO A 40 0.80 3.08 -13.74
N THR A 41 0.26 1.87 -13.90
CA THR A 41 -0.46 1.16 -12.85
C THR A 41 0.02 -0.29 -12.73
N VAL A 42 -0.01 -0.81 -11.51
CA VAL A 42 0.35 -2.20 -11.22
C VAL A 42 -0.67 -2.86 -10.31
N SER A 43 -1.02 -4.11 -10.59
CA SER A 43 -1.89 -4.87 -9.70
C SER A 43 -1.17 -5.23 -8.39
N SER A 44 -1.94 -5.50 -7.33
CA SER A 44 -1.38 -6.02 -6.08
C SER A 44 -0.66 -7.36 -6.21
N GLU A 45 -0.99 -8.14 -7.25
CA GLU A 45 -0.43 -9.47 -7.46
C GLU A 45 0.91 -9.39 -8.18
N GLU A 46 0.99 -8.59 -9.24
CA GLU A 46 2.24 -8.32 -9.94
C GLU A 46 3.24 -7.61 -9.03
N LEU A 47 2.81 -6.58 -8.27
CA LEU A 47 3.71 -5.87 -7.37
C LEU A 47 4.22 -6.77 -6.24
N ALA A 48 3.36 -7.64 -5.70
CA ALA A 48 3.76 -8.59 -4.67
C ALA A 48 4.76 -9.61 -5.21
N THR A 49 4.55 -10.08 -6.44
CA THR A 49 5.49 -10.98 -7.13
C THR A 49 6.84 -10.29 -7.34
N ALA A 50 6.84 -9.05 -7.84
CA ALA A 50 8.05 -8.26 -8.05
C ALA A 50 8.82 -7.97 -6.73
N ALA A 51 8.09 -7.77 -5.62
CA ALA A 51 8.66 -7.56 -4.29
C ALA A 51 8.99 -8.85 -3.54
N GLY A 52 8.66 -10.03 -4.09
CA GLY A 52 8.89 -11.33 -3.45
C GLY A 52 8.04 -11.57 -2.19
N VAL A 53 6.83 -11.00 -2.13
CA VAL A 53 5.90 -11.16 -0.99
C VAL A 53 4.57 -11.78 -1.42
N ASN A 54 3.77 -12.18 -0.44
CA ASN A 54 2.39 -12.59 -0.68
C ASN A 54 1.48 -11.36 -0.93
N SER A 55 0.60 -11.43 -1.94
CA SER A 55 -0.29 -10.31 -2.33
C SER A 55 -1.28 -9.88 -1.24
N ALA A 56 -1.76 -10.80 -0.39
CA ALA A 56 -2.58 -10.45 0.75
C ALA A 56 -1.79 -9.65 1.80
N LYS A 57 -0.50 -9.98 1.98
CA LYS A 57 0.40 -9.25 2.88
C LYS A 57 0.68 -7.84 2.36
N LEU A 58 0.95 -7.70 1.06
CA LEU A 58 1.13 -6.40 0.42
C LEU A 58 -0.10 -5.50 0.58
N ARG A 59 -1.30 -6.02 0.27
CA ARG A 59 -2.55 -5.26 0.45
C ARG A 59 -2.74 -4.82 1.90
N LYS A 60 -2.37 -5.68 2.85
CA LYS A 60 -2.46 -5.39 4.28
C LYS A 60 -1.46 -4.30 4.68
N ASP A 61 -0.23 -4.37 4.21
CA ASP A 61 0.79 -3.34 4.43
C ASP A 61 0.34 -1.99 3.90
N PHE A 62 -0.13 -1.96 2.66
CA PHE A 62 -0.57 -0.70 2.06
C PHE A 62 -1.79 -0.13 2.77
N SER A 63 -2.69 -0.98 3.30
CA SER A 63 -3.82 -0.50 4.10
C SER A 63 -3.41 0.26 5.37
N TYR A 64 -2.17 0.09 5.87
CA TYR A 64 -1.63 0.87 6.99
C TYR A 64 -1.06 2.23 6.54
N LEU A 65 -0.52 2.29 5.31
CA LEU A 65 0.05 3.51 4.74
C LEU A 65 -1.08 4.44 4.24
N GLY A 66 -2.13 3.87 3.66
CA GLY A 66 -3.27 4.62 3.14
C GLY A 66 -4.03 3.86 2.07
N SER A 67 -5.06 4.49 1.50
CA SER A 67 -5.77 3.91 0.35
C SER A 67 -5.17 4.47 -0.94
N TYR A 68 -4.21 3.74 -1.52
CA TYR A 68 -3.45 4.18 -2.70
C TYR A 68 -3.77 3.38 -3.97
N GLY A 69 -4.78 2.52 -3.91
CA GLY A 69 -5.20 1.71 -5.04
C GLY A 69 -6.69 1.79 -5.26
N THR A 70 -7.09 1.62 -6.51
CA THR A 70 -8.49 1.54 -6.92
C THR A 70 -8.84 0.09 -7.24
N ARG A 71 -9.93 -0.42 -6.67
CA ARG A 71 -10.40 -1.79 -6.96
C ARG A 71 -10.63 -1.91 -8.48
N GLY A 72 -10.04 -2.95 -9.08
CA GLY A 72 -10.14 -3.20 -10.51
C GLY A 72 -9.15 -2.42 -11.39
N VAL A 73 -8.37 -1.49 -10.83
CA VAL A 73 -7.36 -0.71 -11.57
C VAL A 73 -5.94 -1.04 -11.08
N GLY A 74 -5.75 -1.23 -9.78
CA GLY A 74 -4.45 -1.42 -9.16
C GLY A 74 -3.94 -0.16 -8.49
N TYR A 75 -2.62 -0.04 -8.36
CA TYR A 75 -1.95 1.08 -7.74
C TYR A 75 -1.25 1.93 -8.78
N ASP A 76 -1.30 3.24 -8.60
CA ASP A 76 -0.48 4.18 -9.37
C ASP A 76 0.98 4.04 -8.93
N VAL A 77 1.86 3.76 -9.90
CA VAL A 77 3.26 3.42 -9.62
C VAL A 77 4.03 4.66 -9.13
N GLU A 78 3.95 5.78 -9.85
CA GLU A 78 4.69 7.00 -9.48
C GLU A 78 4.21 7.55 -8.13
N TYR A 79 2.90 7.55 -7.91
CA TYR A 79 2.32 8.01 -6.67
C TYR A 79 2.75 7.14 -5.48
N LEU A 80 2.81 5.81 -5.64
CA LEU A 80 3.31 4.93 -4.59
C LEU A 80 4.81 5.09 -4.33
N VAL A 81 5.63 5.28 -5.36
CA VAL A 81 7.06 5.61 -5.18
C VAL A 81 7.19 6.86 -4.31
N TYR A 82 6.45 7.92 -4.67
CA TYR A 82 6.44 9.16 -3.90
C TYR A 82 6.00 8.94 -2.45
N GLN A 83 4.86 8.29 -2.21
CA GLN A 83 4.35 8.05 -0.84
C GLN A 83 5.32 7.20 0.00
N ILE A 84 5.85 6.10 -0.55
CA ILE A 84 6.76 5.22 0.21
C ILE A 84 8.09 5.92 0.50
N SER A 85 8.61 6.72 -0.43
CA SER A 85 9.85 7.49 -0.20
C SER A 85 9.72 8.54 0.91
N ARG A 86 8.50 8.96 1.25
CA ARG A 86 8.22 9.92 2.33
C ARG A 86 8.15 9.28 3.72
N GLU A 87 7.93 7.97 3.76
CA GLU A 87 7.82 7.17 4.98
C GLU A 87 9.14 6.48 5.38
N LEU A 88 10.16 6.57 4.52
CA LEU A 88 11.54 6.14 4.75
C LEU A 88 12.42 7.35 5.08
#